data_AF-A0A961IA84-F1
#
_entry.id   AF-A0A961IA84-F1
#
_cell.length_a   1.000
_cell.length_b   1.000
_cell.length_c   1.000
_cell.angle_alpha   90.00
_cell.angle_beta   90.00
_cell.angle_gamma   90.00
#
_symmetry.space_group_name_H-M   'P 1'
#
loop_
_entity.id
_entity.type
_entity.pdbx_description
1 polymer ?
#
loop_
_entity_poly.entity_id
_entity_poly.type
_entity_poly.pdbx_seq_one_letter_code
_entity_poly.pdbx_strand_id
1 'polypeptide(L)' 'MAPGFFQITLKVFLVNADGDLLVLRDAKQQCGDLPGGRLDPGEIYQPFTRSIERELREELGTRWKYRLIDTQQP' A
#
# COMPACT_ATOMS: atom_id res chain seq x y z
N MET A 1 -8.39 22.32 -19.34
CA MET A 1 -8.41 21.31 -18.26
C MET A 1 -8.56 22.05 -16.95
N ALA A 2 -9.66 21.84 -16.22
CA ALA A 2 -9.73 22.33 -14.84
C ALA A 2 -8.75 21.49 -14.00
N PRO A 3 -7.91 22.09 -13.12
CA PRO A 3 -7.19 21.33 -12.11
C PRO A 3 -8.20 20.64 -11.19
N GLY A 4 -7.89 19.46 -10.67
CA GLY A 4 -8.53 19.02 -9.41
C GLY A 4 -9.18 17.64 -9.35
N PHE A 5 -8.60 16.58 -9.92
CA PHE A 5 -8.88 15.22 -9.45
C PHE A 5 -7.56 14.47 -9.28
N PHE A 6 -6.98 14.57 -8.08
CA PHE A 6 -5.92 13.66 -7.67
C PHE A 6 -6.51 12.53 -6.84
N GLN A 7 -5.87 11.38 -6.87
CA GLN A 7 -6.18 10.24 -6.03
C GLN A 7 -5.03 10.09 -5.03
N ILE A 8 -5.38 9.79 -3.78
CA ILE A 8 -4.38 9.52 -2.75
C ILE A 8 -4.18 8.00 -2.73
N THR A 9 -2.93 7.59 -2.84
CA THR A 9 -2.50 6.19 -2.78
C THR A 9 -1.50 6.03 -1.66
N LEU A 10 -1.63 4.96 -0.88
CA LEU A 10 -0.65 4.56 0.11
C LEU A 10 0.19 3.42 -0.46
N LYS A 11 1.50 3.50 -0.27
CA LYS A 11 2.46 2.46 -0.67
C LYS A 11 3.31 2.08 0.53
N VAL A 12 3.75 0.82 0.57
CA VAL A 12 4.64 0.31 1.62
C VAL A 12 5.96 -0.19 1.08
N PHE A 13 7.02 0.06 1.84
CA PHE A 13 8.27 -0.66 1.70
C PHE A 13 8.21 -1.91 2.57
N LEU A 14 7.90 -3.06 1.96
CA LEU A 14 7.95 -4.35 2.63
C LEU A 14 9.31 -4.99 2.39
N VAL A 15 10.08 -5.13 3.47
CA VAL A 15 11.44 -5.68 3.44
C VAL A 15 11.46 -6.98 4.23
N ASN A 16 12.07 -8.03 3.67
CA ASN A 16 12.24 -9.30 4.38
C ASN A 16 13.41 -9.24 5.39
N ALA A 17 13.70 -10.35 6.07
CA ALA A 17 14.80 -10.40 7.05
C ALA A 17 16.20 -10.24 6.42
N ASP A 18 16.33 -10.59 5.13
CA ASP A 18 17.58 -10.54 4.38
C ASP A 18 17.84 -9.15 3.76
N GLY A 19 16.88 -8.22 3.88
CA GLY A 19 16.99 -6.86 3.34
C GLY A 19 16.41 -6.69 1.94
N ASP A 20 15.76 -7.70 1.37
CA ASP A 20 15.15 -7.62 0.04
C ASP A 20 13.82 -6.88 0.09
N LEU A 21 13.62 -5.97 -0.87
CA LEU A 21 12.38 -5.23 -1.06
C LEU A 21 11.39 -6.03 -1.93
N LEU A 22 10.16 -6.18 -1.45
CA LEU A 22 9.07 -6.75 -2.25
C LEU A 22 8.61 -5.75 -3.32
N VAL A 23 8.78 -6.14 -4.58
CA VAL A 23 8.22 -5.43 -5.75
C VAL A 23 7.19 -6.35 -6.41
N LEU A 24 5.97 -5.86 -6.58
CA LEU A 24 4.90 -6.55 -7.29
C LEU A 24 5.02 -6.29 -8.79
N ARG A 25 4.56 -7.24 -9.60
CA ARG A 25 4.46 -7.06 -11.04
C ARG A 25 3.04 -6.66 -11.39
N ASP A 26 2.85 -5.46 -11.92
CA ASP A 26 1.55 -5.03 -12.41
C ASP A 26 1.08 -5.94 -13.55
N ALA A 27 -0.13 -6.47 -13.42
CA ALA A 27 -0.66 -7.45 -14.35
C ALA A 27 -0.90 -6.87 -15.77
N LYS A 28 -1.14 -5.57 -15.89
CA LYS A 28 -1.50 -4.91 -17.16
C LYS A 28 -0.28 -4.37 -17.90
N GLN A 29 0.59 -3.67 -17.18
CA GLN A 29 1.72 -2.91 -17.71
C GLN A 29 3.04 -3.69 -17.61
N GLN A 30 3.06 -4.80 -16.86
CA GLN A 30 4.22 -5.67 -16.70
C GLN A 30 5.43 -4.95 -16.06
N CYS A 31 5.22 -3.80 -15.45
CA CYS A 31 6.21 -3.05 -14.68
C CYS A 31 6.19 -3.44 -13.20
N GLY A 32 7.26 -3.11 -12.49
CA GLY A 32 7.33 -3.27 -11.03
C GLY A 32 6.64 -2.12 -10.30
N ASP A 33 5.89 -2.41 -9.25
CA ASP A 33 5.30 -1.42 -8.34
C ASP A 33 5.40 -1.90 -6.88
N LEU A 34 5.26 -0.98 -5.94
CA LEU A 34 5.20 -1.28 -4.52
C LEU A 34 3.81 -1.78 -4.12
N PRO A 35 3.70 -2.69 -3.14
CA PRO A 35 2.41 -3.07 -2.57
C PRO A 35 1.65 -1.86 -1.98
N GLY A 36 0.33 -1.93 -2.07
CA GLY A 36 -0.59 -0.92 -1.55
C GLY A 36 -1.41 -0.24 -2.64
N GLY A 37 -2.45 0.44 -2.21
CA GLY A 37 -3.47 0.94 -3.12
C GLY A 37 -4.11 2.25 -2.69
N ARG A 38 -5.22 2.53 -3.35
CA ARG A 38 -5.90 3.82 -3.27
C ARG A 38 -6.67 3.92 -1.97
N LEU A 39 -6.72 5.11 -1.40
CA LEU A 39 -7.67 5.38 -0.34
C LEU A 39 -9.08 5.43 -0.90
N ASP A 40 -10.00 4.74 -0.22
CA ASP A 40 -11.43 4.88 -0.46
C ASP A 40 -11.95 6.23 0.10
N PRO A 41 -13.09 6.74 -0.41
CA PRO A 41 -13.70 7.94 0.12
C PRO A 41 -13.95 7.84 1.63
N GLY A 42 -13.36 8.75 2.40
CA GLY A 42 -13.49 8.81 3.86
C GLY A 42 -12.38 8.10 4.64
N GLU A 43 -11.57 7.24 4.00
CA GLU A 43 -10.43 6.60 4.65
C GLU A 43 -9.33 7.59 5.05
N ILE A 44 -9.29 8.77 4.42
CA ILE A 44 -8.36 9.86 4.77
C ILE A 44 -8.50 10.34 6.23
N TYR A 45 -9.65 10.11 6.87
CA TYR A 45 -9.91 10.50 8.24
C TYR A 45 -9.67 9.36 9.25
N GLN A 46 -9.18 8.21 8.79
CA GLN A 46 -8.88 7.04 9.61
C GLN A 46 -7.37 6.81 9.69
N PRO A 47 -6.88 5.98 10.62
CA PRO A 47 -5.48 5.57 10.62
C PRO A 47 -5.10 4.91 9.28
N PHE A 48 -4.09 5.45 8.60
CA PHE A 48 -3.62 4.93 7.31
C PHE A 48 -3.20 3.46 7.37
N THR A 49 -2.79 2.99 8.55
CA THR A 49 -2.49 1.58 8.81
C THR A 49 -3.69 0.67 8.54
N ARG A 50 -4.94 1.11 8.76
CA ARG A 50 -6.13 0.30 8.45
C ARG A 50 -6.35 0.16 6.95
N SER A 51 -6.22 1.24 6.21
CA SER A 51 -6.39 1.23 4.75
C SER A 51 -5.31 0.37 4.09
N ILE A 52 -4.05 0.52 4.51
CA ILE A 52 -2.97 -0.27 3.93
C ILE A 52 -3.07 -1.75 4.30
N GLU A 53 -3.58 -2.12 5.49
CA GLU A 53 -3.86 -3.51 5.84
C GLU A 53 -4.93 -4.15 4.95
N ARG A 54 -5.98 -3.39 4.60
CA ARG A 54 -7.01 -3.82 3.65
C ARG A 54 -6.39 -4.08 2.28
N GLU A 55 -5.68 -3.10 1.74
CA GLU A 55 -5.02 -3.19 0.42
C GLU A 55 -4.04 -4.37 0.34
N LEU A 56 -3.17 -4.55 1.35
CA LEU A 56 -2.23 -5.67 1.38
C LEU A 56 -2.93 -7.03 1.40
N ARG A 57 -4.09 -7.13 2.08
CA ARG A 57 -4.88 -8.37 2.09
C ARG A 57 -5.52 -8.65 0.73
N GLU A 58 -5.95 -7.63 0.01
CA GLU A 58 -6.52 -7.75 -1.34
C GLU A 58 -5.45 -8.17 -2.36
N GLU A 59 -4.26 -7.56 -2.31
CA GLU A 59 -3.19 -7.82 -3.27
C GLU A 59 -2.41 -9.11 -2.99
N LEU A 60 -2.04 -9.36 -1.72
CA LEU A 60 -1.17 -10.48 -1.33
C LEU A 60 -1.97 -11.70 -0.84
N GLY A 61 -3.22 -11.50 -0.44
CA GLY A 61 -4.02 -12.52 0.23
C GLY A 61 -3.67 -12.72 1.70
N THR A 62 -4.30 -13.70 2.35
CA THR A 62 -4.22 -13.92 3.81
C THR A 62 -3.06 -14.79 4.28
N ARG A 63 -2.25 -15.33 3.35
CA ARG A 63 -1.15 -16.25 3.68
C ARG A 63 0.11 -15.53 4.16
N TRP A 64 0.25 -14.25 3.82
CA TRP A 64 1.43 -13.46 4.17
C TRP A 64 1.33 -12.92 5.58
N LYS A 65 2.47 -12.89 6.27
CA LYS A 65 2.62 -12.28 7.58
C LYS A 65 3.58 -11.12 7.46
N TYR A 66 3.16 -9.96 7.94
CA TYR A 66 3.95 -8.74 7.96
C TYR A 66 3.67 -7.98 9.26
N ARG A 67 4.58 -7.09 9.62
CA ARG A 67 4.38 -6.11 10.70
C ARG A 67 4.49 -4.74 10.06
N LEU A 68 3.42 -3.96 10.15
CA LEU A 68 3.45 -2.56 9.76
C LEU A 68 4.06 -1.73 10.89
N ILE A 69 4.93 -0.82 10.50
CA ILE A 69 5.53 0.16 11.40
C ILE A 69 5.18 1.52 10.84
N ASP A 70 4.36 2.26 11.57
CA ASP A 70 4.08 3.66 11.27
C ASP A 70 5.09 4.53 12.01
N THR A 71 6.00 5.17 11.28
CA THR A 71 7.05 6.01 11.85
C THR A 71 6.58 7.42 12.17
N GLN A 72 5.30 7.73 11.93
CA GLN A 72 4.70 9.06 12.10
C GLN A 72 3.71 9.13 13.27
N GLN A 73 3.50 8.04 14.02
CA GLN A 73 2.78 8.09 15.30
C GLN A 73 3.76 8.40 16.45
N PRO A 74 3.41 9.30 17.38
CA PRO A 74 4.25 9.63 18.54
C PRO A 74 4.47 8.43 19.47
#